data_AF-A0A952EJ16-F1
#
_entry.id   AF-A0A952EJ16-F1
#
_cell.length_a   1.000
_cell.length_b   1.000
_cell.length_c   1.000
_cell.angle_alpha   90.00
_cell.angle_beta   90.00
_cell.angle_gamma   90.00
#
_symmetry.space_group_name_H-M   'P 1'
#
loop_
_entity.id
_entity.type
_entity.pdbx_description
1 polymer ?
#
loop_
_entity_poly.entity_id
_entity_poly.type
_entity_poly.pdbx_seq_one_letter_code
_entity_poly.pdbx_strand_id
1 'polypeptide(L)'
;MDKISKIFTKILPIYWAFLSFMLLKPGTENVDYWFIFDGIDKMIHVSTFILLGFCFMAAFPKIRFSYFIQVMLIYALLTEILQEEMQLGRSLDVFDLFADTAGILIGYFLFQKTKSLPF
;
A
#
# COMPACT_ATOMS: atom_id res chain seq x y z
N MET A 1 5.93 22.55 -2.09
CA MET A 1 5.41 21.24 -2.59
C MET A 1 6.14 20.75 -3.83
N ASP A 2 6.42 21.56 -4.83
CA ASP A 2 6.93 21.07 -6.13
C ASP A 2 8.26 20.30 -6.07
N LYS A 3 9.19 20.68 -5.18
CA LYS A 3 10.44 19.92 -4.97
C LYS A 3 10.19 18.55 -4.32
N ILE A 4 9.27 18.48 -3.36
CA ILE A 4 8.88 17.24 -2.68
C ILE A 4 8.17 16.31 -3.66
N SER A 5 7.19 16.81 -4.40
CA SER A 5 6.47 16.00 -5.39
C SER A 5 7.42 15.45 -6.47
N LYS A 6 8.40 16.23 -6.94
CA LYS A 6 9.45 15.73 -7.87
C LYS A 6 10.31 14.59 -7.32
N ILE A 7 10.49 14.53 -6.00
CA ILE A 7 11.20 13.42 -5.35
C ILE A 7 10.28 12.21 -5.27
N PHE A 8 9.04 12.40 -4.79
CA PHE A 8 8.07 11.32 -4.64
C PHE A 8 7.61 10.72 -5.97
N THR A 9 7.59 11.46 -7.08
CA THR A 9 7.32 10.88 -8.41
C THR A 9 8.40 9.90 -8.87
N LYS A 10 9.62 9.98 -8.32
CA LYS A 10 10.69 9.00 -8.56
C LYS A 10 10.66 7.84 -7.55
N ILE A 11 10.36 8.14 -6.28
CA ILE A 11 10.28 7.13 -5.22
C ILE A 11 9.08 6.21 -5.43
N LEU A 12 7.92 6.76 -5.78
CA LEU A 12 6.66 6.03 -5.92
C LEU A 12 6.79 4.80 -6.82
N PRO A 13 7.25 4.87 -8.09
CA PRO A 13 7.33 3.69 -8.95
C PRO A 13 8.30 2.63 -8.42
N ILE A 14 9.40 3.04 -7.78
CA ILE A 14 10.36 2.12 -7.17
C ILE A 14 9.71 1.39 -6.00
N TYR A 15 9.07 2.14 -5.10
CA TYR A 15 8.36 1.60 -3.95
C TYR A 15 7.20 0.69 -4.37
N TRP A 16 6.44 1.10 -5.38
CA TRP A 16 5.30 0.35 -5.90
C TRP A 16 5.75 -0.96 -6.55
N ALA A 17 6.83 -0.95 -7.35
CA ALA A 17 7.40 -2.17 -7.91
C ALA A 17 7.91 -3.13 -6.81
N PHE A 18 8.61 -2.59 -5.81
CA PHE A 18 9.06 -3.36 -4.65
C PHE A 18 7.89 -3.97 -3.88
N LEU A 19 6.83 -3.19 -3.62
CA LEU A 19 5.64 -3.64 -2.93
C LEU A 19 4.91 -4.74 -3.71
N SER A 20 4.70 -4.56 -5.02
CA SER A 20 4.12 -5.59 -5.89
C SER A 20 4.92 -6.90 -5.83
N PHE A 21 6.24 -6.82 -5.88
CA PHE A 21 7.09 -8.00 -5.71
C PHE A 21 6.88 -8.66 -4.35
N MET A 22 6.83 -7.88 -3.27
CA MET A 22 6.63 -8.40 -1.91
C MET A 22 5.25 -9.03 -1.68
N LEU A 23 4.21 -8.51 -2.33
CA LEU A 23 2.85 -9.06 -2.28
C LEU A 23 2.72 -10.34 -3.11
N LEU A 24 3.34 -10.39 -4.30
CA LEU A 24 3.17 -11.50 -5.25
C LEU A 24 4.23 -12.61 -5.16
N LYS A 25 5.31 -12.41 -4.40
CA LYS A 25 6.31 -13.48 -4.19
C LYS A 25 5.63 -14.72 -3.54
N PRO A 26 6.19 -15.92 -3.74
CA PRO A 26 5.66 -17.14 -3.12
C PRO A 26 5.51 -17.00 -1.60
N GLY A 27 4.42 -17.54 -1.07
CA GLY A 27 4.25 -17.74 0.37
C GLY A 27 5.28 -18.76 0.85
N THR A 28 6.34 -18.29 1.52
CA THR A 28 7.28 -19.20 2.18
C THR A 28 6.69 -19.67 3.49
N GLU A 29 6.77 -20.98 3.78
CA GLU A 29 6.43 -21.53 5.09
C GLU A 29 7.15 -20.76 6.20
N ASN A 30 6.41 -20.51 7.29
CA ASN A 30 6.77 -19.60 8.37
C ASN A 30 8.22 -19.78 8.83
N VAL A 31 9.06 -18.78 8.56
CA VAL A 31 10.30 -18.64 9.32
C VAL A 31 9.85 -18.15 10.70
N ASP A 32 9.87 -19.03 11.70
CA ASP A 32 9.45 -18.70 13.06
C ASP A 32 10.38 -17.65 13.69
N TYR A 33 10.06 -16.38 13.46
CA TYR A 33 10.66 -15.27 14.18
C TYR A 33 9.89 -15.02 15.49
N TRP A 34 10.61 -14.66 16.55
CA TRP A 34 10.06 -14.38 17.89
C TRP A 34 8.99 -13.28 17.94
N PHE A 35 8.85 -12.47 16.88
CA PHE A 35 7.87 -11.40 16.76
C PHE A 35 6.71 -11.74 15.82
N ILE A 36 6.66 -12.92 15.20
CA ILE A 36 5.51 -13.35 14.40
C ILE A 36 4.40 -13.77 15.37
N PHE A 37 3.28 -13.07 15.30
CA PHE A 37 2.06 -13.37 16.04
C PHE A 37 0.86 -13.34 15.09
N ASP A 38 -0.26 -13.90 15.54
CA ASP A 38 -1.48 -13.97 14.74
C ASP A 38 -1.98 -12.56 14.36
N GLY A 39 -2.11 -12.30 13.06
CA GLY A 39 -2.50 -10.99 12.52
C GLY A 39 -1.36 -10.00 12.22
N ILE A 40 -0.08 -10.36 12.44
CA ILE A 40 1.05 -9.49 12.04
C ILE A 40 1.04 -9.15 10.54
N ASP A 41 0.63 -10.11 9.73
CA ASP A 41 0.48 -9.99 8.28
C ASP A 41 -0.46 -8.82 7.91
N LYS A 42 -1.59 -8.70 8.61
CA LYS A 42 -2.58 -7.65 8.37
C LYS A 42 -2.04 -6.28 8.79
N MET A 43 -1.21 -6.22 9.84
CA MET A 43 -0.50 -4.99 10.21
C MET A 43 0.54 -4.57 9.17
N ILE A 44 1.21 -5.53 8.53
CA ILE A 44 2.13 -5.27 7.42
C ILE A 44 1.34 -4.72 6.22
N HIS A 45 0.20 -5.32 5.88
CA HIS A 45 -0.70 -4.79 4.85
C HIS A 45 -1.14 -3.35 5.13
N VAL A 46 -1.69 -3.06 6.32
CA VAL A 46 -2.06 -1.68 6.70
C VAL A 46 -0.85 -0.74 6.59
N SER A 47 0.28 -1.06 7.20
CA SER A 47 1.44 -0.15 7.26
C SER A 47 2.08 0.11 5.89
N THR A 48 2.16 -0.91 5.04
CA THR A 48 2.68 -0.76 3.68
C THR A 48 1.74 0.08 2.80
N PHE A 49 0.43 -0.15 2.88
CA PHE A 49 -0.54 0.65 2.12
C PHE A 49 -0.71 2.08 2.67
N ILE A 50 -0.45 2.34 3.95
CA ILE A 50 -0.27 3.72 4.49
C ILE A 50 0.84 4.44 3.73
N LEU A 51 2.00 3.80 3.62
CA LEU A 51 3.16 4.40 2.96
C LEU A 51 2.89 4.57 1.46
N LEU A 52 2.22 3.61 0.81
CA LEU A 52 1.81 3.73 -0.60
C LEU A 52 0.88 4.92 -0.81
N GLY A 53 -0.22 5.00 -0.03
CA GLY A 53 -1.20 6.07 -0.14
C GLY A 53 -0.59 7.45 0.11
N PHE A 54 0.29 7.56 1.12
CA PHE A 54 1.01 8.79 1.42
C PHE A 54 1.97 9.16 0.26
N CYS A 55 2.79 8.22 -0.21
CA CYS A 55 3.73 8.46 -1.31
C CYS A 55 3.01 8.89 -2.59
N PHE A 56 1.88 8.26 -2.90
CA PHE A 56 1.08 8.59 -4.07
C PHE A 56 0.54 10.02 -3.97
N MET A 57 -0.04 10.39 -2.84
CA MET A 57 -0.54 11.75 -2.62
C MET A 57 0.57 12.79 -2.61
N ALA A 58 1.76 12.46 -2.08
CA ALA A 58 2.93 13.33 -2.14
C ALA A 58 3.44 13.55 -3.57
N ALA A 59 3.40 12.51 -4.41
CA ALA A 59 3.75 12.57 -5.83
C ALA A 59 2.73 13.37 -6.64
N PHE A 60 1.44 13.17 -6.38
CA PHE A 60 0.33 13.79 -7.12
C PHE A 60 -0.62 14.58 -6.20
N PRO A 61 -0.15 15.67 -5.58
CA PRO A 61 -0.88 16.34 -4.51
C PRO A 61 -2.17 17.03 -4.95
N LYS A 62 -2.40 17.19 -6.26
CA LYS A 62 -3.58 17.84 -6.83
C LYS A 62 -4.56 16.84 -7.43
N ILE A 63 -4.32 15.53 -7.32
CA ILE A 63 -5.23 14.51 -7.84
C ILE A 63 -6.58 14.57 -7.10
N ARG A 64 -7.68 14.32 -7.81
CA ARG A 64 -8.99 14.20 -7.16
C ARG A 64 -9.03 12.92 -6.33
N PHE A 65 -9.69 12.97 -5.17
CA PHE A 65 -9.84 11.82 -4.28
C PHE A 65 -10.45 10.60 -5.00
N SER A 66 -11.41 10.82 -5.90
CA SER A 66 -12.04 9.74 -6.69
C SER A 66 -11.04 8.98 -7.56
N TYR A 67 -10.11 9.67 -8.23
CA TYR A 67 -9.08 9.02 -9.04
C TYR A 67 -8.05 8.32 -8.16
N PHE A 68 -7.66 8.93 -7.04
CA PHE A 68 -6.78 8.32 -6.05
C PHE A 68 -7.34 6.99 -5.54
N ILE A 69 -8.56 7.01 -5.00
CA ILE A 69 -9.15 5.82 -4.39
C ILE A 69 -9.41 4.74 -5.43
N GLN A 70 -9.84 5.12 -6.64
CA GLN A 70 -10.06 4.15 -7.72
C GLN A 70 -8.76 3.43 -8.12
N VAL A 71 -7.66 4.16 -8.32
CA VAL A 71 -6.36 3.55 -8.67
C VAL A 71 -5.86 2.65 -7.54
N MET A 72 -5.97 3.09 -6.29
CA MET A 72 -5.48 2.33 -5.14
C MET A 72 -6.31 1.06 -4.88
N LEU A 73 -7.65 1.13 -4.97
CA LEU A 73 -8.52 -0.03 -4.79
C LEU A 73 -8.39 -1.03 -5.94
N ILE A 74 -8.25 -0.56 -7.18
CA ILE A 74 -7.97 -1.45 -8.31
C ILE A 74 -6.64 -2.17 -8.07
N TYR A 75 -5.61 -1.47 -7.62
CA TYR A 75 -4.31 -2.09 -7.34
C TYR A 75 -4.40 -3.15 -6.23
N ALA A 76 -5.00 -2.81 -5.07
CA ALA A 76 -5.16 -3.74 -3.95
C ALA A 76 -5.98 -4.99 -4.34
N LEU A 77 -7.10 -4.80 -5.03
CA LEU A 77 -7.92 -5.92 -5.51
C LEU A 77 -7.19 -6.79 -6.53
N LEU A 78 -6.47 -6.17 -7.48
CA LEU A 78 -5.71 -6.93 -8.47
C LEU A 78 -4.60 -7.76 -7.83
N THR A 79 -3.91 -7.25 -6.80
CA THR A 79 -2.86 -8.02 -6.12
C THR A 79 -3.42 -9.23 -5.40
N GLU A 80 -4.58 -9.11 -4.74
CA GLU A 80 -5.28 -10.23 -4.09
C GLU A 80 -5.73 -11.30 -5.10
N ILE A 81 -6.31 -10.88 -6.23
CA ILE A 81 -6.68 -11.80 -7.31
C ILE A 81 -5.45 -12.50 -7.88
N LEU A 82 -4.37 -11.77 -8.13
CA LEU A 82 -3.14 -12.34 -8.67
C LEU A 82 -2.49 -13.32 -7.70
N GLN A 83 -2.53 -13.09 -6.39
CA GLN A 83 -2.00 -14.04 -5.40
C GLN A 83 -2.69 -15.41 -5.51
N GLU A 84 -4.03 -15.42 -5.61
CA GLU A 84 -4.82 -16.64 -5.82
C GLU A 84 -4.51 -17.30 -7.16
N GLU A 85 -4.57 -16.54 -8.26
CA GLU A 85 -4.39 -17.06 -9.63
C GLU A 85 -2.97 -17.58 -9.89
N MET A 86 -1.96 -17.02 -9.23
CA MET A 86 -0.57 -17.46 -9.38
C MET A 86 -0.30 -18.82 -8.71
N GLN A 87 -1.16 -19.28 -7.79
CA GLN A 87 -1.03 -20.57 -7.10
C GLN A 87 0.32 -20.75 -6.40
N LEU A 88 0.94 -19.67 -5.89
CA LEU A 88 2.25 -19.67 -5.25
C LEU A 88 2.20 -19.77 -3.72
N GLY A 89 1.18 -20.46 -3.19
CA GLY A 89 1.02 -20.65 -1.74
C GLY A 89 0.46 -19.45 -0.98
N ARG A 90 -0.19 -18.51 -1.70
CA ARG A 90 -1.02 -17.45 -1.13
C ARG A 90 -2.44 -17.60 -1.66
N SER A 91 -3.42 -17.27 -0.82
CA SER A 91 -4.83 -17.26 -1.20
C SER A 91 -5.39 -15.85 -1.09
N LEU A 92 -6.42 -15.55 -1.86
CA LEU A 92 -7.17 -14.30 -1.72
C LEU A 92 -7.72 -14.18 -0.30
N ASP A 93 -7.41 -13.08 0.37
CA ASP A 93 -7.91 -12.79 1.72
C ASP A 93 -8.67 -11.46 1.73
N VAL A 94 -9.98 -11.55 1.95
CA VAL A 94 -10.85 -10.37 2.03
C VAL A 94 -10.43 -9.45 3.18
N PHE A 95 -9.84 -9.98 4.26
CA PHE A 95 -9.31 -9.16 5.35
C PHE A 95 -8.06 -8.37 4.95
N ASP A 96 -7.25 -8.88 4.03
CA ASP A 96 -6.11 -8.14 3.48
C ASP A 96 -6.58 -6.99 2.60
N LEU A 97 -7.63 -7.19 1.78
CA LEU A 97 -8.27 -6.10 1.05
C LEU A 97 -8.81 -4.99 1.99
N PHE A 98 -9.39 -5.36 3.14
CA PHE A 98 -9.81 -4.38 4.15
C PHE A 98 -8.63 -3.67 4.81
N ALA A 99 -7.56 -4.39 5.13
CA ALA A 99 -6.33 -3.85 5.69
C ALA A 99 -5.67 -2.85 4.74
N ASP A 100 -5.55 -3.21 3.47
CA ASP A 100 -5.02 -2.36 2.40
C ASP A 100 -5.86 -1.09 2.25
N THR A 101 -7.18 -1.24 2.19
CA THR A 101 -8.12 -0.11 2.08
C THR A 101 -7.99 0.84 3.26
N ALA A 102 -7.91 0.31 4.49
CA ALA A 102 -7.69 1.12 5.69
C ALA A 102 -6.35 1.86 5.60
N GLY A 103 -5.29 1.17 5.17
CA GLY A 103 -3.97 1.78 5.00
C GLY A 103 -3.98 2.92 3.99
N ILE A 104 -4.56 2.72 2.81
CA ILE A 104 -4.73 3.74 1.76
C ILE A 104 -5.39 5.01 2.30
N LEU A 105 -6.51 4.84 3.03
CA LEU A 105 -7.27 5.96 3.59
C LEU A 105 -6.46 6.70 4.66
N ILE A 106 -5.80 5.97 5.57
CA ILE A 106 -4.93 6.58 6.59
C ILE A 106 -3.79 7.36 5.92
N GLY A 107 -3.11 6.78 4.93
CA GLY A 107 -2.04 7.45 4.18
C GLY A 107 -2.52 8.73 3.50
N TYR A 108 -3.72 8.71 2.91
CA TYR A 108 -4.37 9.91 2.37
C TYR A 108 -4.59 10.98 3.44
N PHE A 109 -5.20 10.63 4.58
CA PHE A 109 -5.50 11.59 5.64
C PHE A 109 -4.23 12.16 6.28
N LEU A 110 -3.19 11.36 6.47
CA LEU A 110 -1.89 11.82 6.96
C LEU A 110 -1.28 12.87 6.04
N PHE A 111 -1.34 12.64 4.72
CA PHE A 111 -0.86 13.62 3.75
C PHE A 111 -1.67 14.93 3.78
N GLN A 112 -3.00 14.83 3.84
CA GLN A 112 -3.87 16.00 3.93
C GLN A 112 -3.58 16.81 5.21
N LYS A 113 -3.33 16.12 6.33
CA LYS A 113 -2.93 16.77 7.58
C LYS A 113 -1.59 17.49 7.44
N THR A 114 -0.58 16.89 6.79
CA THR A 114 0.70 17.57 6.56
C THR A 114 0.60 18.84 5.70
N LYS A 115 -0.36 18.92 4.79
CA LYS A 115 -0.64 20.16 4.03
C LYS A 115 -1.32 21.25 4.84
N SER A 116 -2.09 20.87 5.86
CA SER A 116 -2.83 21.82 6.71
C SER A 116 -1.96 22.46 7.78
N LEU A 117 -0.75 21.94 8.00
CA LEU A 117 0.18 22.48 8.98
C LEU A 117 0.88 23.74 8.41
N PRO A 118 0.92 24.85 9.18
CA PRO A 118 1.67 26.04 8.79
C PRO A 118 3.17 25.77 8.97
N PHE A 119 3.90 25.59 7.87
CA PHE A 119 5.36 25.55 7.84
C PHE A 119 5.88 26.63 6.89
#